data_AF-A0A6G0VN89-F1
#
_entry.id   AF-A0A6G0VN89-F1
#
_cell.length_a   1.000
_cell.length_b   1.000
_cell.length_c   1.000
_cell.angle_alpha   90.00
_cell.angle_beta   90.00
_cell.angle_gamma   90.00
#
_symmetry.space_group_name_H-M   'P 1'
#
loop_
_entity.id
_entity.type
_entity.pdbx_description
1 polymer ?
#
loop_
_entity_poly.entity_id
_entity_poly.type
_entity_poly.pdbx_seq_one_letter_code
_entity_poly.pdbx_strand_id
1 'polypeptide(L)'
;MVVGEIGKKCLLLVKRKRCQPKSKKLLFTGNSEKRGYNGPDLAEPLPEDGISKEVLEKTKKDFISSLHLNSEERSAIEEKTRDQNNSQIWHVERRNRLTAYRKFSSNVTNYGKDTEPEAIVALENQSKIKVNPCGLIIDEHFSYLAASPDGIVDGDFIVDINNF
;
A
#
# COMPACT_ATOMS: atom_id res chain seq x y z
N MET A 1 -30.72 -13.73 5.06
CA MET A 1 -29.75 -14.03 6.14
C MET A 1 -28.73 -12.91 6.14
N VAL A 2 -28.69 -12.10 7.20
CA VAL A 2 -28.02 -10.79 7.18
C VAL A 2 -26.54 -10.97 7.51
N VAL A 3 -25.67 -10.68 6.54
CA VAL A 3 -24.19 -10.80 6.58
C VAL A 3 -23.55 -10.03 7.75
N GLY A 4 -24.29 -9.15 8.42
CA GLY A 4 -23.85 -8.34 9.56
C GLY A 4 -23.76 -9.04 10.93
N GLU A 5 -24.16 -10.30 11.07
CA GLU A 5 -24.10 -11.01 12.37
C GLU A 5 -22.78 -11.75 12.61
N ILE A 6 -22.06 -12.13 11.55
CA ILE A 6 -20.78 -12.87 11.66
C ILE A 6 -19.69 -11.97 12.25
N GLY A 7 -19.63 -10.69 11.86
CA GLY A 7 -18.66 -9.74 12.38
C GLY A 7 -18.78 -9.46 13.89
N LYS A 8 -20.00 -9.56 14.44
CA LYS A 8 -20.24 -9.30 15.87
C LYS A 8 -19.75 -10.44 16.76
N LYS A 9 -19.75 -11.68 16.26
CA LYS A 9 -19.29 -12.86 17.01
C LYS A 9 -17.77 -12.88 17.17
N CYS A 10 -17.02 -12.38 16.19
CA CYS A 10 -15.55 -12.29 16.24
C CYS A 10 -15.07 -11.25 17.29
N LEU A 11 -15.80 -10.13 17.41
CA LEU A 11 -15.51 -9.06 18.37
C LEU A 11 -15.66 -9.47 19.85
N LEU A 12 -16.51 -10.47 20.15
CA LEU A 12 -16.78 -10.88 21.53
C LEU A 12 -15.68 -11.77 22.14
N LEU A 13 -14.85 -12.42 21.31
CA LEU A 13 -13.73 -13.25 21.78
C LEU A 13 -12.44 -12.45 22.04
N VAL A 14 -12.36 -11.20 21.58
CA VAL A 14 -11.18 -10.33 21.75
C VAL A 14 -11.40 -9.32 22.88
N LYS A 15 -11.71 -9.79 24.09
CA LYS A 15 -11.47 -8.98 25.31
C LYS A 15 -9.97 -9.02 25.66
N ARG A 16 -9.10 -8.55 24.75
CA ARG A 16 -7.67 -8.39 25.01
C ARG A 16 -7.42 -7.07 25.74
N LYS A 17 -6.65 -7.14 26.83
CA LYS A 17 -6.20 -5.98 27.62
C LYS A 17 -5.59 -4.92 26.69
N ARG A 18 -6.15 -3.71 26.68
CA ARG A 18 -5.54 -2.53 26.05
C ARG A 18 -4.25 -2.18 26.79
N CYS A 19 -3.11 -2.69 26.33
CA CYS A 19 -1.82 -2.09 26.66
C CYS A 19 -1.72 -0.81 25.84
N GLN A 20 -1.95 0.33 26.50
CA GLN A 20 -1.68 1.65 25.92
C GLN A 20 -0.21 1.67 25.46
N PRO A 21 0.10 1.92 24.17
CA PRO A 21 1.48 2.13 23.77
C PRO A 21 1.98 3.40 24.47
N LYS A 22 2.90 3.23 25.43
CA LYS A 22 3.67 4.35 25.99
C LYS A 22 4.71 4.77 24.96
N SER A 23 4.27 5.46 23.92
CA SER A 23 5.16 6.28 23.09
C SER A 23 4.36 7.45 22.55
N LYS A 24 4.03 8.37 23.46
CA LYS A 24 3.73 9.74 23.06
C LYS A 24 5.05 10.33 22.58
N LYS A 25 5.06 10.76 21.31
CA LYS A 25 6.09 11.62 20.70
C LYS A 25 6.76 12.50 21.76
N LEU A 26 8.08 12.43 21.83
CA LEU A 26 8.86 13.63 22.02
C LEU A 26 9.69 13.79 20.75
N LEU A 27 9.16 14.57 19.81
CA LEU A 27 9.88 14.94 18.60
C LEU A 27 11.06 15.89 18.90
N PHE A 28 11.16 16.39 20.13
CA PHE A 28 12.32 17.11 20.64
C PHE A 28 12.48 16.77 22.13
N THR A 29 13.48 15.95 22.46
CA THR A 29 13.99 15.85 23.84
C THR A 29 15.44 16.31 23.89
N GLY A 30 15.67 17.34 24.70
CA GLY A 30 16.97 17.62 25.30
C GLY A 30 17.84 18.59 24.52
N ASN A 31 18.27 19.65 25.20
CA ASN A 31 19.38 20.49 24.79
C ASN A 31 20.62 19.61 24.53
N SER A 32 20.90 19.31 23.26
CA SER A 32 22.21 18.80 22.86
C SER A 32 23.12 20.00 22.64
N GLU A 33 24.16 20.12 23.47
CA GLU A 33 25.26 21.07 23.29
C GLU A 33 25.74 21.04 21.84
N LYS A 34 25.81 22.23 21.22
CA LYS A 34 26.32 22.40 19.85
C LYS A 34 27.79 22.01 19.83
N ARG A 35 28.12 20.79 19.40
CA ARG A 35 29.48 20.46 18.97
C ARG A 35 29.74 21.25 17.69
N GLY A 36 30.72 22.17 17.74
CA GLY A 36 31.12 22.99 16.61
C GLY A 36 31.58 22.12 15.45
N TYR A 37 30.81 22.13 14.37
CA TYR A 37 31.17 21.50 13.11
C TYR A 37 31.87 22.56 12.26
N ASN A 38 33.20 22.46 12.12
CA ASN A 38 33.99 23.30 11.22
C ASN A 38 34.01 22.66 9.81
N GLY A 39 32.84 22.41 9.23
CA GLY A 39 32.72 22.08 7.82
C GLY A 39 32.70 23.37 7.00
N PRO A 40 33.26 23.40 5.78
CA PRO A 40 33.06 24.55 4.90
C PRO A 40 31.55 24.75 4.71
N ASP A 41 31.08 25.95 5.06
CA ASP A 41 29.67 26.36 5.03
C ASP A 41 29.21 26.59 3.58
N LEU A 42 29.38 25.58 2.73
CA LEU A 42 28.85 25.51 1.38
C LEU A 42 27.46 24.86 1.42
N ALA A 43 26.61 25.32 2.34
CA ALA A 43 25.18 25.15 2.16
C ALA A 43 24.82 26.01 0.95
N GLU A 44 24.85 25.38 -0.22
CA GLU A 44 24.34 25.95 -1.47
C GLU A 44 22.96 26.54 -1.16
N PRO A 45 22.73 27.85 -1.41
CA PRO A 45 21.45 28.46 -1.13
C PRO A 45 20.37 27.66 -1.86
N LEU A 46 19.38 27.19 -1.12
CA LEU A 46 18.23 26.50 -1.68
C LEU A 46 17.72 27.35 -2.85
N PRO A 47 17.59 26.79 -4.07
CA PRO A 47 17.07 27.55 -5.20
C PRO A 47 15.73 28.14 -4.76
N GLU A 48 15.56 29.45 -4.92
CA GLU A 48 14.32 30.12 -4.54
C GLU A 48 13.13 29.36 -5.13
N ASP A 49 12.16 29.03 -4.28
CA ASP A 49 10.98 28.19 -4.53
C ASP A 49 10.00 28.81 -5.56
N GLY A 50 10.51 29.19 -6.73
CA GLY A 50 9.81 29.91 -7.78
C GLY A 50 9.47 29.04 -8.98
N ILE A 51 9.16 27.76 -8.79
CA ILE A 51 8.51 26.99 -9.86
C ILE A 51 7.16 27.67 -10.09
N SER A 52 7.00 28.34 -11.23
CA SER A 52 5.73 29.00 -11.55
C SER A 52 4.61 27.97 -11.56
N LYS A 53 3.43 28.36 -11.05
CA LYS A 53 2.25 27.47 -11.01
C LYS A 53 1.94 26.87 -12.39
N GLU A 54 2.22 27.62 -13.45
CA GLU A 54 2.05 27.17 -14.83
C GLU A 54 3.02 26.07 -15.24
N VAL A 55 4.30 26.18 -14.88
CA VAL A 55 5.29 25.12 -15.12
C VAL A 55 4.93 23.86 -14.34
N LEU A 56 4.45 23.99 -13.10
CA LEU A 56 3.99 22.87 -12.29
C LEU A 56 2.77 22.16 -12.90
N GLU A 57 1.77 22.92 -13.34
CA GLU A 57 0.58 22.34 -13.98
C GLU A 57 0.93 21.69 -15.33
N LYS A 58 1.90 22.24 -16.06
CA LYS A 58 2.39 21.64 -17.30
C LYS A 58 3.10 20.31 -17.02
N THR A 59 4.08 20.28 -16.12
CA THR A 59 4.80 19.04 -15.79
C THR A 59 3.89 17.96 -15.22
N LYS A 60 2.88 18.36 -14.43
CA LYS A 60 1.83 17.46 -13.93
C LYS A 60 1.04 16.81 -15.07
N LYS A 61 0.60 17.59 -16.07
CA LYS A 61 -0.12 17.07 -17.23
C LYS A 61 0.75 16.15 -18.08
N ASP A 62 1.98 16.57 -18.35
CA ASP A 62 2.94 15.77 -19.12
C ASP A 62 3.19 14.42 -18.42
N PHE A 63 3.37 14.42 -17.09
CA PHE A 63 3.52 13.21 -16.30
C PHE A 63 2.30 12.29 -16.36
N ILE A 64 1.08 12.82 -16.13
CA ILE A 64 -0.15 12.03 -16.20
C ILE A 64 -0.34 11.44 -17.60
N SER A 65 -0.03 12.20 -18.65
CA SER A 65 -0.12 11.72 -20.03
C SER A 65 0.86 10.58 -20.31
N SER A 66 2.07 10.63 -19.73
CA SER A 66 3.08 9.57 -19.87
C SER A 66 2.70 8.27 -19.14
N LEU A 67 1.84 8.36 -18.13
CA LEU A 67 1.36 7.22 -17.35
C LEU A 67 0.05 6.63 -17.87
N HIS A 68 -0.62 7.30 -18.82
CA HIS A 68 -1.89 6.84 -19.35
C HIS A 68 -1.71 5.51 -20.08
N LEU A 69 -2.44 4.49 -19.64
CA LEU A 69 -2.40 3.14 -20.20
C LEU A 69 -3.76 2.72 -20.73
N ASN A 70 -3.76 1.99 -21.84
CA ASN A 70 -4.97 1.45 -22.42
C ASN A 70 -5.55 0.32 -21.55
N SER A 71 -6.83 -0.01 -21.76
CA SER A 71 -7.49 -1.10 -21.03
C SER A 71 -6.77 -2.44 -21.22
N GLU A 72 -6.25 -2.72 -22.42
CA GLU A 72 -5.52 -3.96 -22.71
C GLU A 72 -4.17 -4.01 -22.00
N GLU A 73 -3.46 -2.88 -21.95
CA GLU A 73 -2.17 -2.77 -21.25
C GLU A 73 -2.34 -2.95 -19.74
N ARG A 74 -3.43 -2.40 -19.17
CA ARG A 74 -3.78 -2.60 -17.76
C ARG A 74 -4.00 -4.07 -17.43
N SER A 75 -4.79 -4.78 -18.24
CA SER A 75 -5.01 -6.21 -18.07
C SER A 75 -3.72 -7.02 -18.23
N ALA A 76 -2.87 -6.67 -19.19
CA ALA A 76 -1.58 -7.34 -19.39
C ALA A 76 -0.62 -7.11 -18.22
N ILE A 77 -0.64 -5.93 -17.59
CA ILE A 77 0.15 -5.66 -16.38
C ILE A 77 -0.38 -6.45 -15.19
N GLU A 78 -1.69 -6.53 -15.01
CA GLU A 78 -2.31 -7.37 -13.95
C GLU A 78 -1.83 -8.82 -14.07
N GLU A 79 -1.94 -9.40 -15.27
CA GLU A 79 -1.57 -10.79 -15.53
C GLU A 79 -0.08 -11.05 -15.28
N LYS A 80 0.80 -10.17 -15.77
CA LYS A 80 2.26 -10.28 -15.57
C LYS A 80 2.72 -10.02 -14.14
N THR A 81 1.84 -9.47 -13.31
CA THR A 81 2.16 -9.12 -11.92
C THR A 81 1.38 -9.94 -10.89
N ARG A 82 0.69 -11.01 -11.32
CA ARG A 82 0.01 -11.97 -10.41
C ARG A 82 0.96 -12.64 -9.42
N ASP A 83 2.23 -12.81 -9.79
CA ASP A 83 3.27 -13.33 -8.89
C ASP A 83 3.73 -12.29 -7.84
N GLN A 84 3.13 -11.09 -7.84
CA GLN A 84 3.32 -9.99 -6.90
C GLN A 84 4.80 -9.76 -6.54
N ASN A 85 5.22 -10.21 -5.34
CA ASN A 85 6.54 -9.92 -4.79
C ASN A 85 7.69 -10.55 -5.59
N ASN A 86 7.41 -11.62 -6.34
CA ASN A 86 8.38 -12.36 -7.14
C ASN A 86 8.57 -11.75 -8.53
N SER A 87 7.72 -10.81 -8.95
CA SER A 87 7.81 -10.18 -10.27
C SER A 87 8.61 -8.88 -10.21
N GLN A 88 9.66 -8.78 -11.03
CA GLN A 88 10.42 -7.53 -11.17
C GLN A 88 9.57 -6.40 -11.77
N ILE A 89 8.64 -6.75 -12.66
CA ILE A 89 7.71 -5.81 -13.29
C ILE A 89 6.83 -5.17 -12.21
N TRP A 90 6.33 -5.95 -11.25
CA TRP A 90 5.52 -5.44 -10.14
C TRP A 90 6.27 -4.36 -9.33
N HIS A 91 7.58 -4.55 -9.08
CA HIS A 91 8.39 -3.55 -8.37
C HIS A 91 8.60 -2.27 -9.19
N VAL A 92 8.77 -2.37 -10.51
CA VAL A 92 8.93 -1.21 -11.40
C VAL A 92 7.64 -0.40 -11.45
N GLU A 93 6.52 -1.07 -11.73
CA GLU A 93 5.19 -0.45 -11.83
C GLU A 93 4.79 0.23 -10.51
N ARG A 94 5.08 -0.38 -9.36
CA ARG A 94 4.81 0.23 -8.05
C ARG A 94 5.70 1.41 -7.70
N ARG A 95 6.88 1.53 -8.30
CA ARG A 95 7.77 2.68 -8.06
C ARG A 95 7.27 3.93 -8.79
N ASN A 96 6.61 3.74 -9.93
CA ASN A 96 6.09 4.82 -10.76
C ASN A 96 4.72 5.33 -10.26
N ARG A 97 4.08 4.61 -9.32
CA ARG A 97 2.70 4.86 -8.88
C ARG A 97 2.58 5.04 -7.37
N LEU A 98 1.54 5.74 -6.96
CA LEU A 98 1.11 5.78 -5.57
C LEU A 98 0.36 4.49 -5.26
N THR A 99 0.86 3.77 -4.25
CA THR A 99 0.26 2.50 -3.80
C THR A 99 -0.35 2.66 -2.41
N ALA A 100 -1.46 1.96 -2.16
CA ALA A 100 -2.26 2.11 -0.93
C ALA A 100 -1.48 1.81 0.37
N TYR A 101 -0.39 1.05 0.29
CA TYR A 101 0.45 0.74 1.45
C TYR A 101 1.94 0.72 1.09
N ARG A 102 2.75 1.12 2.08
CA ARG A 102 4.21 0.96 2.03
C ARG A 102 4.58 -0.36 2.69
N LYS A 103 5.42 -1.17 2.03
CA LYS A 103 5.86 -2.47 2.54
C LYS A 103 6.57 -2.28 3.88
N PHE A 104 5.98 -2.80 4.95
CA PHE A 104 6.59 -2.90 6.28
C PHE A 104 6.88 -4.37 6.58
N SER A 105 8.04 -4.67 7.14
CA SER A 105 8.44 -6.03 7.50
C SER A 105 8.80 -6.12 8.98
N SER A 106 8.07 -6.96 9.69
CA SER A 106 8.27 -7.36 11.08
C SER A 106 7.87 -8.82 11.25
N ASN A 107 8.27 -9.45 12.36
CA ASN A 107 7.92 -10.85 12.64
C ASN A 107 6.39 -11.07 12.64
N VAL A 108 5.62 -10.10 13.12
CA VAL A 108 4.13 -10.15 13.13
C VAL A 108 3.58 -10.11 11.71
N THR A 109 4.11 -9.23 10.84
CA THR A 109 3.64 -9.14 9.45
C THR A 109 4.06 -10.33 8.60
N ASN A 110 5.14 -11.03 8.93
CA ASN A 110 5.55 -12.23 8.21
C ASN A 110 4.63 -13.40 8.55
N TYR A 111 4.34 -13.59 9.84
CA TYR A 111 3.36 -14.59 10.27
C TYR A 111 1.98 -14.37 9.63
N GLY A 112 1.54 -13.11 9.51
CA GLY A 112 0.29 -12.77 8.83
C GLY A 112 0.26 -13.21 7.37
N LYS A 113 1.37 -13.07 6.64
CA LYS A 113 1.52 -13.53 5.25
C LYS A 113 1.58 -15.05 5.13
N ASP A 114 2.29 -15.71 6.05
CA ASP A 114 2.43 -17.17 6.02
C ASP A 114 1.09 -17.87 6.31
N THR A 115 0.22 -17.25 7.11
CA THR A 115 -1.11 -17.76 7.47
C THR A 115 -2.24 -17.30 6.54
N GLU A 116 -1.95 -16.38 5.61
CA GLU A 116 -2.88 -15.88 4.61
C GLU A 116 -3.52 -16.98 3.74
N PRO A 117 -2.76 -17.96 3.17
CA PRO A 117 -3.37 -19.01 2.34
C PRO A 117 -4.34 -19.90 3.14
N GLU A 118 -4.06 -20.16 4.41
CA GLU A 118 -4.96 -20.92 5.29
C GLU A 118 -6.27 -20.15 5.53
N ALA A 119 -6.19 -18.83 5.69
CA ALA A 119 -7.34 -17.95 5.84
C ALA A 119 -8.21 -17.89 4.57
N ILE A 120 -7.59 -17.88 3.38
CA ILE A 120 -8.30 -17.98 2.10
C ILE A 120 -9.09 -19.29 2.04
N VAL A 121 -8.43 -20.43 2.27
CA VAL A 121 -9.08 -21.75 2.22
C VAL A 121 -10.24 -21.84 3.22
N ALA A 122 -10.08 -21.28 4.43
CA ALA A 122 -11.15 -21.21 5.41
C ALA A 122 -12.33 -20.36 4.94
N LEU A 123 -12.07 -19.20 4.33
CA LEU A 123 -13.08 -18.31 3.76
C LEU A 123 -13.85 -18.97 2.61
N GLU A 124 -13.14 -19.64 1.70
CA GLU A 124 -13.73 -20.34 0.55
C GLU A 124 -14.66 -21.46 1.03
N ASN A 125 -14.22 -22.27 1.99
CA ASN A 125 -15.02 -23.35 2.56
C ASN A 125 -16.26 -22.85 3.31
N GLN A 126 -16.13 -21.77 4.07
CA GLN A 126 -17.21 -21.24 4.90
C GLN A 126 -18.27 -20.49 4.08
N SER A 127 -17.82 -19.75 3.06
CA SER A 127 -18.69 -18.87 2.28
C SER A 127 -19.09 -19.46 0.92
N LYS A 128 -18.49 -20.59 0.50
CA LYS A 128 -18.62 -21.20 -0.83
C LYS A 128 -18.30 -20.22 -1.97
N ILE A 129 -17.37 -19.30 -1.71
CA ILE A 129 -16.90 -18.30 -2.65
C ILE A 129 -15.52 -18.73 -3.13
N LYS A 130 -15.19 -18.51 -4.40
CA LYS A 130 -13.85 -18.75 -4.94
C LYS A 130 -13.06 -17.46 -4.97
N VAL A 131 -11.90 -17.43 -4.31
CA VAL A 131 -11.02 -16.26 -4.32
C VAL A 131 -9.93 -16.50 -5.36
N ASN A 132 -9.83 -15.62 -6.36
CA ASN A 132 -8.77 -15.70 -7.35
C ASN A 132 -7.62 -14.76 -6.95
N PRO A 133 -6.36 -15.20 -7.14
CA PRO A 133 -5.21 -14.34 -6.92
C PRO A 133 -5.23 -13.19 -7.92
N CYS A 134 -4.87 -12.00 -7.46
CA CYS A 134 -4.81 -10.80 -8.26
C CYS A 134 -3.41 -10.17 -8.25
N GLY A 135 -3.05 -9.61 -9.41
CA GLY A 135 -1.84 -8.82 -9.57
C GLY A 135 -2.04 -7.35 -9.17
N LEU A 136 -1.25 -6.48 -9.77
CA LEU A 136 -1.37 -5.03 -9.61
C LEU A 136 -2.51 -4.51 -10.49
N ILE A 137 -3.51 -3.89 -9.87
CA ILE A 137 -4.64 -3.23 -10.53
C ILE A 137 -4.37 -1.73 -10.59
N ILE A 138 -4.52 -1.14 -11.76
CA ILE A 138 -4.31 0.29 -12.03
C ILE A 138 -5.67 0.95 -12.21
N ASP A 139 -5.86 2.09 -11.57
CA ASP A 139 -7.11 2.84 -11.70
C ASP A 139 -7.30 3.35 -13.15
N GLU A 140 -8.54 3.28 -13.62
CA GLU A 140 -8.91 3.69 -14.98
C GLU A 140 -8.81 5.19 -15.19
N HIS A 141 -9.24 5.98 -14.21
CA HIS A 141 -9.33 7.43 -14.32
C HIS A 141 -8.03 8.09 -13.86
N PHE A 142 -7.29 7.44 -12.98
CA PHE A 142 -6.08 7.93 -12.35
C PHE A 142 -4.93 6.92 -12.49
N SER A 143 -4.26 6.87 -13.63
CA SER A 143 -3.20 5.89 -13.91
C SER A 143 -1.97 5.95 -12.99
N TYR A 144 -1.86 7.00 -12.17
CA TYR A 144 -0.87 7.12 -11.10
C TYR A 144 -1.27 6.42 -9.79
N LEU A 145 -2.51 5.92 -9.68
CA LEU A 145 -2.99 5.12 -8.56
C LEU A 145 -2.97 3.63 -8.94
N ALA A 146 -2.46 2.80 -8.02
CA ALA A 146 -2.55 1.36 -8.16
C ALA A 146 -2.71 0.67 -6.80
N ALA A 147 -3.41 -0.46 -6.81
CA ALA A 147 -3.58 -1.34 -5.66
C ALA A 147 -3.26 -2.78 -6.05
N SER A 148 -2.69 -3.53 -5.11
CA SER A 148 -2.49 -4.97 -5.25
C SER A 148 -3.32 -5.59 -4.13
N PRO A 149 -4.59 -5.91 -4.37
CA PRO A 149 -5.42 -6.56 -3.38
C PRO A 149 -4.93 -7.98 -3.09
N ASP A 150 -5.40 -8.59 -2.01
CA ASP A 150 -5.01 -9.95 -1.62
C ASP A 150 -5.79 -11.01 -2.43
N GLY A 151 -7.02 -10.69 -2.82
CA GLY A 151 -7.79 -11.51 -3.75
C GLY A 151 -8.96 -10.78 -4.39
N ILE A 152 -9.47 -11.32 -5.50
CA ILE A 152 -10.70 -10.88 -6.15
C ILE A 152 -11.70 -12.03 -6.19
N VAL A 153 -12.95 -11.72 -5.91
CA VAL A 153 -14.10 -12.61 -5.99
C VAL A 153 -14.99 -12.15 -7.14
N ASP A 154 -15.28 -13.06 -8.07
CA ASP A 154 -16.19 -12.88 -9.22
C ASP A 154 -15.93 -11.64 -10.11
N GLY A 155 -14.74 -11.04 -10.02
CA GLY A 155 -14.34 -9.86 -10.82
C GLY A 155 -14.77 -8.50 -10.24
N ASP A 156 -15.76 -8.49 -9.34
CA ASP A 156 -16.36 -7.25 -8.82
C ASP A 156 -16.03 -6.97 -7.34
N PHE A 157 -15.68 -8.02 -6.56
CA PHE A 157 -15.45 -7.88 -5.13
C PHE A 157 -13.97 -8.06 -4.79
N ILE A 158 -13.41 -7.12 -4.04
CA ILE A 158 -12.05 -7.19 -3.52
C ILE A 158 -12.07 -7.80 -2.12
N VAL A 159 -11.17 -8.74 -1.87
CA VAL A 159 -10.93 -9.34 -0.56
C VAL A 159 -9.58 -8.86 -0.04
N ASP A 160 -9.59 -8.37 1.20
CA ASP A 160 -8.42 -7.90 1.95
C ASP A 160 -8.35 -8.73 3.25
N ILE A 161 -7.27 -9.50 3.42
CA ILE A 161 -7.14 -10.50 4.48
C ILE A 161 -6.25 -9.94 5.58
N ASN A 162 -6.87 -9.64 6.72
CA ASN A 162 -6.18 -9.09 7.87
C ASN A 162 -6.03 -10.15 8.97
N ASN A 163 -4.81 -10.70 9.11
CA ASN A 163 -4.42 -11.54 10.24
C ASN A 163 -3.91 -10.65 11.39
N PHE A 164 -4.63 -10.66 12.52
CA PHE A 164 -4.37 -9.85 13.73
C PHE A 164 -3.63 -10.61 14.84
#